data_AF-A0A8B5XIB0-F1
#
_entry.id   AF-A0A8B5XIB0-F1
#
_cell.length_a   1.000
_cell.length_b   1.000
_cell.length_c   1.000
_cell.angle_alpha   90.00
_cell.angle_beta   90.00
_cell.angle_gamma   90.00
#
_symmetry.space_group_name_H-M   'P 1'
#
loop_
_entity.id
_entity.type
_entity.pdbx_description
1 polymer ?
#
loop_
_entity_poly.entity_id
_entity_poly.type
_entity_poly.pdbx_seq_one_letter_code
_entity_poly.pdbx_strand_id
1 'polypeptide(L)' 'MTNAQFLDADVEAFQRVPAIEMILQVLCRSTGMRTALVGRVTETEWTACAVLDEAGYDLHAGDQLELEDTF' A
#
# COMPACT_ATOMS: atom_id res chain seq x y z
N MET A 1 -5.36 19.86 -13.50
CA MET A 1 -5.23 18.91 -12.37
C MET A 1 -4.71 17.62 -12.95
N THR A 2 -3.58 17.13 -12.47
CA THR A 2 -2.87 15.97 -13.06
C THR A 2 -3.14 14.72 -12.23
N ASN A 3 -3.08 13.53 -12.82
CA ASN A 3 -3.31 12.25 -12.12
C ASN A 3 -2.45 12.07 -10.85
N ALA A 4 -1.20 12.54 -10.88
CA ALA A 4 -0.29 12.49 -9.74
C ALA A 4 -0.86 13.22 -8.49
N GLN A 5 -1.54 14.35 -8.66
CA GLN A 5 -2.10 15.10 -7.53
C GLN A 5 -3.26 14.35 -6.85
N PHE A 6 -4.01 13.54 -7.61
CA PHE A 6 -5.04 12.67 -7.05
C PHE A 6 -4.45 11.46 -6.35
N LEU A 7 -3.27 10.98 -6.80
CA LEU A 7 -2.56 9.87 -6.17
C LEU A 7 -2.07 10.26 -4.77
N ASP A 8 -1.40 11.41 -4.65
CA ASP A 8 -0.91 11.91 -3.36
C ASP A 8 -2.05 12.12 -2.36
N ALA A 9 -3.18 12.66 -2.83
CA ALA A 9 -4.37 12.86 -2.00
C ALA A 9 -4.97 11.54 -1.49
N ASP A 10 -4.98 10.50 -2.32
CA ASP A 10 -5.44 9.17 -1.90
C ASP A 10 -4.49 8.58 -0.86
N VAL A 11 -3.17 8.58 -1.10
CA VAL A 11 -2.17 8.09 -0.16
C VAL A 11 -2.32 8.78 1.20
N GLU A 12 -2.43 10.11 1.22
CA GLU A 12 -2.67 10.86 2.45
C GLU A 12 -4.00 10.49 3.12
N ALA A 13 -5.07 10.28 2.36
CA ALA A 13 -6.36 9.89 2.91
C ALA A 13 -6.29 8.53 3.62
N PHE A 14 -5.60 7.56 3.03
CA PHE A 14 -5.39 6.24 3.63
C PHE A 14 -4.57 6.33 4.92
N GLN A 15 -3.52 7.16 4.96
CA GLN A 15 -2.71 7.33 6.17
C GLN A 15 -3.46 8.02 7.33
N ARG A 16 -4.52 8.77 7.05
CA ARG A 16 -5.31 9.47 8.07
C ARG A 16 -6.38 8.59 8.73
N VAL A 17 -6.51 7.32 8.34
CA VAL A 17 -7.53 6.41 8.87
C VAL A 17 -6.87 5.35 9.77
N PRO A 18 -6.92 5.50 11.12
CA PRO A 18 -6.26 4.58 12.05
C PRO A 18 -6.71 3.12 11.92
N ALA A 19 -7.94 2.89 11.45
CA ALA A 19 -8.46 1.55 11.24
C ALA A 19 -7.65 0.75 10.19
N ILE A 20 -6.99 1.44 9.25
CA ILE A 20 -6.23 0.79 8.16
C ILE A 20 -4.99 0.10 8.72
N GLU A 21 -4.24 0.78 9.58
CA GLU A 21 -3.11 0.17 10.28
C GLU A 21 -3.55 -1.06 11.08
N MET A 22 -4.66 -0.95 11.81
CA MET A 22 -5.23 -2.07 12.57
C MET A 22 -5.59 -3.27 11.67
N ILE A 23 -6.19 -3.01 10.50
CA ILE A 23 -6.53 -4.06 9.52
C ILE A 23 -5.26 -4.73 9.01
N LEU A 24 -4.24 -3.97 8.59
CA LEU A 24 -2.98 -4.52 8.10
C LEU A 24 -2.31 -5.41 9.16
N GLN A 25 -2.29 -4.96 10.42
CA GLN A 25 -1.78 -5.76 11.53
C GLN A 25 -2.59 -7.05 11.75
N VAL A 26 -3.92 -7.01 11.64
CA VAL A 26 -4.77 -8.21 11.72
C VAL A 26 -4.48 -9.16 10.57
N LEU A 27 -4.26 -8.66 9.36
CA LEU A 27 -3.89 -9.49 8.20
C LEU A 27 -2.55 -10.18 8.43
N CYS A 28 -1.51 -9.45 8.84
CA CYS A 28 -0.21 -10.03 9.16
C CYS A 28 -0.32 -11.13 10.24
N ARG A 29 -1.01 -10.83 11.36
CA ARG A 29 -1.19 -11.82 12.44
C ARG A 29 -2.02 -13.04 12.04
N SER A 30 -3.06 -12.86 11.23
CA SER A 30 -3.98 -13.95 10.88
C SER A 30 -3.45 -14.84 9.76
N THR A 31 -2.65 -14.29 8.85
CA THR A 31 -2.07 -15.02 7.72
C THR A 31 -0.66 -15.54 8.01
N GLY A 32 0.02 -15.00 9.01
CA GLY A 32 1.45 -15.25 9.26
C GLY A 32 2.38 -14.53 8.28
N MET A 33 1.82 -13.74 7.35
CA MET A 33 2.61 -12.88 6.47
C MET A 33 3.21 -11.73 7.26
N ARG A 34 4.40 -11.29 6.86
CA ARG A 34 5.15 -10.22 7.53
C ARG A 34 5.07 -8.88 6.80
N THR A 35 4.36 -8.82 5.69
CA THR A 35 4.14 -7.58 4.94
C THR A 35 2.70 -7.56 4.45
N ALA A 36 2.04 -6.43 4.61
CA ALA A 36 0.70 -6.17 4.08
C ALA A 36 0.61 -4.70 3.65
N LEU A 37 -0.10 -4.42 2.58
CA LEU A 37 -0.30 -3.06 2.09
C LEU A 37 -1.68 -2.88 1.46
N VAL A 38 -2.12 -1.63 1.37
CA VAL A 38 -3.25 -1.23 0.52
C VAL A 38 -2.67 -0.73 -0.80
N GLY A 39 -2.99 -1.41 -1.90
CA GLY A 39 -2.59 -1.00 -3.24
C GLY A 39 -3.70 -0.24 -3.95
N ARG A 40 -3.39 0.93 -4.50
CA ARG A 40 -4.19 1.53 -5.58
C ARG A 40 -3.70 0.96 -6.90
N VAL A 41 -4.59 0.27 -7.60
CA VAL A 41 -4.28 -0.51 -8.80
C VAL A 41 -4.96 0.12 -10.00
N THR A 42 -4.19 0.39 -11.05
CA THR A 42 -4.66 0.66 -12.40
C THR A 42 -4.14 -0.42 -13.35
N GLU A 43 -4.50 -0.33 -14.63
CA GLU A 43 -4.00 -1.29 -15.63
C GLU A 43 -2.47 -1.28 -15.76
N THR A 44 -1.82 -0.14 -15.51
CA THR A 44 -0.38 0.06 -15.79
C THR A 44 0.43 0.58 -14.61
N GLU A 45 -0.21 0.98 -13.52
CA GLU A 45 0.45 1.60 -12.37
C GLU A 45 -0.17 1.10 -11.08
N TRP A 46 0.67 0.61 -10.17
CA TRP A 46 0.28 0.10 -8.85
C TRP A 46 1.03 0.91 -7.80
N THR A 47 0.29 1.51 -6.87
CA THR A 47 0.86 2.38 -5.83
C THR A 47 0.49 1.86 -4.46
N ALA A 48 1.46 1.77 -3.54
CA ALA A 48 1.18 1.47 -2.15
C ALA A 48 0.60 2.70 -1.44
N CYS A 49 -0.64 2.65 -0.96
CA CYS A 49 -1.29 3.76 -0.25
C CYS A 49 -1.11 3.69 1.28
N ALA A 50 -0.91 2.47 1.81
CA ALA A 50 -0.57 2.23 3.21
C ALA A 50 0.24 0.94 3.28
N VAL A 51 1.27 0.90 4.12
CA VAL A 51 2.19 -0.24 4.22
C VAL A 51 2.41 -0.60 5.68
N LEU A 52 2.40 -1.90 5.96
CA LEU A 52 2.98 -2.51 7.14
C LEU A 52 4.03 -3.51 6.66
N ASP A 53 5.31 -3.19 6.84
CA ASP A 53 6.42 -4.02 6.41
C ASP A 53 7.27 -4.47 7.61
N GLU A 54 6.92 -5.61 8.18
CA GLU A 54 7.67 -6.27 9.24
C GLU A 54 8.71 -7.24 8.69
N ALA A 55 8.76 -7.45 7.36
CA ALA A 55 9.72 -8.32 6.70
C ALA A 55 11.04 -7.59 6.40
N GLY A 56 11.00 -6.27 6.22
CA GLY A 56 12.17 -5.43 5.96
C GLY A 56 12.50 -5.30 4.47
N TYR A 57 11.48 -5.22 3.62
CA TYR A 57 11.59 -4.89 2.20
C TYR A 57 11.79 -3.40 1.94
N ASP A 58 11.73 -2.54 2.97
CA ASP A 58 11.89 -1.09 2.86
C ASP A 58 10.77 -0.43 2.04
N LEU A 59 9.55 -1.00 2.13
CA LEU A 59 8.37 -0.51 1.42
C LEU A 59 7.68 0.61 2.21
N HIS A 60 7.29 1.66 1.47
CA HIS A 60 6.66 2.86 2.01
C HIS A 60 5.38 3.20 1.25
N ALA A 61 4.51 3.96 1.92
CA ALA A 61 3.36 4.55 1.24
C ALA A 61 3.84 5.58 0.21
N GLY A 62 3.28 5.55 -0.98
CA GLY A 62 3.69 6.32 -2.15
C GLY A 62 4.56 5.51 -3.12
N ASP A 63 5.14 4.38 -2.69
CA ASP A 63 5.98 3.57 -3.56
C ASP A 63 5.18 3.00 -4.74
N GLN A 64 5.79 3.05 -5.92
CA GLN A 64 5.31 2.28 -7.06
C GLN A 64 5.70 0.82 -6.87
N LEU A 65 4.74 -0.07 -7.02
CA LEU A 65 4.96 -1.49 -7.05
C LEU A 65 5.29 -1.88 -8.49
N GLU A 66 6.44 -2.52 -8.69
CA GLU A 66 6.83 -2.99 -10.01
C GLU A 66 5.82 -4.02 -10.52
N LEU A 67 5.27 -3.74 -11.69
CA LEU A 67 4.51 -4.71 -12.48
C LEU A 67 5.50 -5.61 -13.21
N GLU A 68 6.23 -6.45 -12.48
CA GLU A 68 6.92 -7.58 -13.12
C GLU A 68 5.86 -8.61 -13.48
N ASP A 69 5.59 -8.84 -14.78
CA ASP A 69 4.58 -9.77 -15.34
C ASP A 69 4.17 -10.91 -14.36
N THR A 70 3.24 -10.62 -13.45
CA THR A 70 2.90 -11.53 -12.35
C THR A 70 1.69 -12.33 -12.79
N PHE A 71 1.93 -13.47 -13.43
CA PHE A 71 0.92 -14.49 -13.72
C PHE A 71 1.38 -15.86 -13.20
#